data_AF-A0A0M2U591-F1
#
_entry.id   AF-A0A0M2U591-F1
#
_cell.length_a   1.000
_cell.length_b   1.000
_cell.length_c   1.000
_cell.angle_alpha   90.00
_cell.angle_beta   90.00
_cell.angle_gamma   90.00
#
_symmetry.space_group_name_H-M   'P 1'
#
loop_
_entity.id
_entity.type
_entity.pdbx_description
1 polymer ?
#
loop_
_entity_poly.entity_id
_entity_poly.type
_entity_poly.pdbx_seq_one_letter_code
_entity_poly.pdbx_strand_id
1 'polypeptide(L)'
;MDEIAIAKKYFETGIKKATRVEARPDYTLVVEFNNGEIRKYHMKDKLYGVFEPLKDWNKFKRVFISKGNGAITWELDGRILDICPDSIYLKGSDGAWHS
;
A
#
# COMPACT_ATOMS: atom_id res chain seq x y z
N MET A 1 -11.20 20.11 7.89
CA MET A 1 -10.21 19.28 8.59
C MET A 1 -8.86 19.91 8.34
N ASP A 2 -8.14 20.25 9.40
CA ASP A 2 -6.89 21.04 9.34
C ASP A 2 -5.72 20.12 8.96
N GLU A 3 -5.03 20.37 7.83
CA GLU A 3 -3.88 19.56 7.39
C GLU A 3 -2.76 19.54 8.43
N ILE A 4 -2.63 20.62 9.21
CA ILE A 4 -1.63 20.76 10.28
C ILE A 4 -1.88 19.75 11.41
N ALA A 5 -3.15 19.45 11.73
CA ALA A 5 -3.50 18.50 12.78
C ALA A 5 -3.18 17.05 12.37
N ILE A 6 -3.35 16.72 11.08
CA ILE A 6 -3.02 15.40 10.53
C ILE A 6 -1.50 15.18 10.55
N ALA A 7 -0.74 16.19 10.10
CA ALA A 7 0.73 16.13 10.13
C ALA A 7 1.26 15.96 11.56
N LYS A 8 0.76 16.75 12.54
CA LYS A 8 1.16 16.60 13.95
C LYS A 8 0.89 15.20 14.49
N LYS A 9 -0.33 14.68 14.32
CA LYS A 9 -0.70 13.32 14.77
C LYS A 9 0.17 12.24 14.11
N TYR A 10 0.54 12.43 12.84
CA TYR A 10 1.45 11.53 12.12
C TYR A 10 2.86 11.53 12.72
N PHE A 11 3.44 12.70 13.00
CA PHE A 11 4.76 12.81 13.62
C PHE A 11 4.79 12.32 15.08
N GLU A 12 3.74 12.61 15.86
CA GLU A 12 3.63 12.18 17.27
C GLU A 12 3.54 10.65 17.41
N THR A 13 2.94 9.98 16.42
CA THR A 13 2.76 8.51 16.44
C THR A 13 3.90 7.76 15.75
N GLY A 14 4.89 8.46 15.20
CA GLY A 14 6.06 7.89 14.51
C GLY A 14 5.78 7.32 13.11
N ILE A 15 6.86 7.04 12.37
CA ILE A 15 6.81 6.47 11.01
C ILE A 15 6.06 5.13 11.03
N LYS A 16 5.05 5.00 10.16
CA LYS A 16 4.25 3.79 10.00
C LYS A 16 4.94 2.87 8.99
N LYS A 17 5.47 1.75 9.48
CA LYS A 17 6.18 0.78 8.63
C LYS A 17 5.23 -0.34 8.24
N ALA A 18 5.10 -0.63 6.96
CA ALA A 18 4.38 -1.81 6.49
C ALA A 18 5.11 -3.07 6.96
N THR A 19 4.36 -4.02 7.52
CA THR A 19 4.87 -5.30 8.04
C THR A 19 4.36 -6.49 7.23
N ARG A 20 3.17 -6.36 6.63
CA ARG A 20 2.58 -7.38 5.76
C ARG A 20 1.75 -6.73 4.65
N VAL A 21 1.74 -7.35 3.47
CA VAL A 21 0.92 -6.94 2.34
C VAL A 21 0.26 -8.16 1.69
N GLU A 22 -0.99 -8.02 1.27
CA GLU A 22 -1.72 -9.01 0.49
C GLU A 22 -2.53 -8.32 -0.61
N ALA A 23 -2.47 -8.88 -1.82
CA ALA A 23 -3.30 -8.47 -2.93
C ALA A 23 -4.62 -9.27 -2.95
N ARG A 24 -5.73 -8.59 -3.21
CA ARG A 24 -7.06 -9.19 -3.38
C ARG A 24 -7.49 -9.16 -4.85
N PRO A 25 -8.33 -10.13 -5.31
CA PRO A 25 -8.76 -10.23 -6.72
C PRO A 25 -9.49 -8.99 -7.28
N ASP A 26 -10.02 -8.13 -6.41
CA ASP A 26 -10.65 -6.85 -6.77
C ASP A 26 -9.65 -5.68 -6.94
N TYR A 27 -8.35 -5.99 -6.98
CA TYR A 27 -7.23 -5.03 -6.99
C TYR A 27 -7.14 -4.17 -5.73
N THR A 28 -7.57 -4.70 -4.59
CA THR A 28 -7.34 -4.10 -3.27
C THR A 28 -6.03 -4.61 -2.68
N LEU A 29 -5.23 -3.70 -2.13
CA LEU A 29 -4.11 -4.04 -1.26
C LEU A 29 -4.57 -3.99 0.19
N VAL A 30 -4.30 -5.05 0.94
CA VAL A 30 -4.45 -5.08 2.40
C VAL A 30 -3.07 -5.00 2.99
N VAL A 31 -2.79 -3.90 3.72
CA VAL A 31 -1.48 -3.63 4.31
C VAL A 31 -1.62 -3.50 5.80
N GLU A 32 -0.83 -4.27 6.55
CA GLU A 32 -0.67 -4.13 7.99
C GLU A 32 0.57 -3.32 8.30
N PHE A 33 0.46 -2.48 9.33
CA PHE A 33 1.53 -1.62 9.81
C PHE A 33 2.03 -2.09 11.18
N ASN A 34 3.23 -1.64 11.53
CA ASN A 34 3.92 -1.97 12.79
C ASN A 34 3.17 -1.56 14.07
N ASN A 35 2.11 -0.76 13.97
CA ASN A 35 1.23 -0.42 15.08
C ASN A 35 -0.04 -1.30 15.14
N GLY A 36 -0.12 -2.34 14.30
CA GLY A 36 -1.27 -3.25 14.21
C GLY A 36 -2.44 -2.74 13.37
N GLU A 37 -2.37 -1.51 12.85
CA GLU A 37 -3.41 -1.00 11.95
C GLU A 37 -3.35 -1.72 10.60
N ILE A 38 -4.53 -1.95 10.03
CA ILE A 38 -4.70 -2.56 8.71
C ILE A 38 -5.41 -1.56 7.82
N ARG A 39 -4.86 -1.33 6.63
CA ARG A 39 -5.40 -0.41 5.63
C ARG A 39 -5.74 -1.15 4.35
N LYS A 40 -6.91 -0.85 3.78
CA LYS A 40 -7.34 -1.28 2.45
C LYS A 40 -7.09 -0.16 1.45
N TYR A 41 -6.40 -0.47 0.36
CA TYR A 41 -6.10 0.50 -0.69
C TYR A 41 -6.56 -0.02 -2.06
N HIS A 42 -7.63 0.57 -2.58
CA HIS A 42 -8.21 0.19 -3.87
C HIS A 42 -7.38 0.77 -5.01
N MET A 43 -6.82 -0.12 -5.84
CA MET A 43 -5.99 0.28 -6.97
C MET A 43 -6.72 0.34 -8.31
N LYS A 44 -7.97 -0.16 -8.39
CA LYS A 44 -8.71 -0.33 -9.66
C LYS A 44 -8.69 0.93 -10.55
N ASP A 45 -8.96 2.10 -9.98
CA ASP A 45 -8.99 3.38 -10.72
C ASP A 45 -7.60 3.99 -10.96
N LYS A 46 -6.53 3.30 -10.53
CA LYS A 46 -5.13 3.75 -10.59
C LYS A 46 -4.28 2.89 -11.53
N LEU A 47 -4.86 1.83 -12.10
CA LEU A 47 -4.18 0.93 -13.03
C LEU A 47 -4.08 1.55 -14.43
N TYR A 48 -3.40 2.68 -14.55
CA TYR A 48 -3.12 3.35 -15.82
C TYR A 48 -1.70 3.90 -15.82
N GLY A 49 -1.17 4.25 -17.00
CA GLY A 49 0.21 4.73 -17.13
C GLY A 49 1.21 3.71 -16.60
N VAL A 50 2.07 4.11 -15.64
CA VAL A 50 3.13 3.24 -15.08
C VAL A 50 2.59 1.99 -14.38
N PHE A 51 1.36 2.03 -13.87
CA PHE A 51 0.71 0.90 -13.20
C PHE A 51 -0.16 0.05 -14.14
N GLU A 52 -0.25 0.40 -15.43
CA GLU A 52 -1.04 -0.37 -16.39
C GLU A 52 -0.69 -1.88 -16.46
N PRO A 53 0.59 -2.31 -16.37
CA PRO A 53 0.92 -3.73 -16.35
C PRO A 53 0.27 -4.51 -15.19
N LEU A 54 -0.11 -3.82 -14.12
CA LEU A 54 -0.78 -4.41 -12.97
C LEU A 54 -2.27 -4.70 -13.22
N LYS A 55 -2.83 -4.36 -14.39
CA LYS A 55 -4.14 -4.90 -14.82
C LYS A 55 -4.11 -6.42 -14.95
N ASP A 56 -2.95 -7.02 -15.21
CA ASP A 56 -2.80 -8.48 -15.15
C ASP A 56 -2.75 -8.92 -13.67
N TRP A 57 -3.75 -9.69 -13.26
CA TRP A 57 -3.83 -10.25 -11.90
C TRP A 57 -2.57 -11.06 -11.52
N ASN A 58 -1.97 -11.80 -12.46
CA ASN A 58 -0.77 -12.58 -12.18
C ASN A 58 0.45 -11.71 -11.89
N LYS A 59 0.47 -10.47 -12.40
CA LYS A 59 1.46 -9.46 -12.06
C LYS A 59 1.10 -8.78 -10.74
N PHE A 60 -0.16 -8.36 -10.56
CA PHE A 60 -0.62 -7.67 -9.36
C PHE A 60 -0.46 -8.49 -8.07
N LYS A 61 -0.76 -9.79 -8.10
CA LYS A 61 -0.66 -10.65 -6.91
C LYS A 61 0.77 -10.90 -6.42
N ARG A 62 1.80 -10.52 -7.19
CA ARG A 62 3.22 -10.69 -6.84
C ARG A 62 3.75 -9.57 -5.94
N VAL A 63 2.87 -8.74 -5.38
CA VAL A 63 3.22 -7.64 -4.49
C VAL A 63 4.03 -8.13 -3.28
N PHE A 64 5.04 -7.37 -2.87
CA PHE A 64 5.82 -7.63 -1.67
C PHE A 64 6.27 -6.33 -0.99
N ILE A 65 6.78 -6.42 0.23
CA ILE A 65 7.42 -5.29 0.92
C ILE A 65 8.91 -5.32 0.63
N SER A 66 9.45 -4.28 0.00
CA SER A 66 10.87 -4.16 -0.27
C SER A 66 11.68 -4.07 1.02
N LYS A 67 12.70 -4.93 1.17
CA LYS A 67 13.56 -4.95 2.36
C LYS A 67 14.40 -3.68 2.56
N GLY A 68 14.69 -2.96 1.47
CA GLY A 68 15.58 -1.79 1.52
C GLY A 68 14.89 -0.55 2.09
N ASN A 69 13.69 -0.23 1.59
CA ASN A 69 12.97 1.01 1.92
C ASN A 69 11.59 0.76 2.55
N GLY A 70 11.14 -0.48 2.66
CA GLY A 70 9.82 -0.83 3.18
C GLY A 70 8.65 -0.52 2.23
N ALA A 71 8.92 -0.19 0.97
CA ALA A 71 7.88 0.15 0.00
C ALA A 71 7.04 -1.07 -0.42
N ILE A 72 5.79 -0.83 -0.83
CA ILE A 72 4.95 -1.85 -1.43
C ILE A 72 5.33 -1.95 -2.91
N THR A 73 5.87 -3.09 -3.33
CA THR A 73 6.64 -3.20 -4.57
C THR A 73 6.20 -4.37 -5.44
N TRP A 74 6.34 -4.20 -6.75
CA TRP A 74 6.27 -5.23 -7.78
C TRP A 74 7.54 -5.22 -8.62
N GLU A 75 8.07 -6.42 -8.89
CA GLU A 75 9.13 -6.63 -9.88
C GLU A 75 8.53 -7.29 -11.12
N LEU A 76 8.46 -6.54 -12.21
CA LEU A 76 7.82 -6.96 -13.47
C LEU A 76 8.81 -6.78 -14.61
N ASP A 77 9.18 -7.88 -15.26
CA ASP A 77 9.91 -7.87 -16.54
C ASP A 77 11.14 -6.93 -16.55
N GLY A 78 11.92 -6.93 -15.47
CA GLY A 78 13.11 -6.08 -15.30
C GLY A 78 12.85 -4.65 -14.84
N ARG A 79 11.61 -4.31 -14.46
CA ARG A 79 11.21 -3.01 -13.90
C ARG A 79 10.70 -3.17 -12.47
N ILE A 80 10.94 -2.15 -11.66
CA ILE A 80 10.43 -2.03 -10.30
C ILE A 80 9.32 -0.98 -10.31
N LEU A 81 8.15 -1.34 -9.80
CA LEU A 81 7.06 -0.42 -9.51
C LEU A 81 6.83 -0.43 -8.00
N ASP A 82 6.68 0.73 -7.39
CA ASP A 82 6.45 0.81 -5.96
C ASP A 82 5.44 1.90 -5.56
N ILE A 83 4.87 1.71 -4.37
CA ILE A 83 3.99 2.65 -3.69
C ILE A 83 4.54 2.87 -2.30
N CYS A 84 4.70 4.14 -1.93
CA CYS A 84 5.10 4.52 -0.59
C CYS A 84 4.04 4.07 0.43
N PRO A 85 4.42 3.38 1.53
CA PRO A 85 3.48 2.92 2.56
C PRO A 85 2.65 4.05 3.17
N ASP A 86 3.22 5.25 3.28
CA ASP A 86 2.54 6.43 3.81
C ASP A 86 1.32 6.82 2.96
N SER A 87 1.42 6.66 1.63
CA SER A 87 0.27 6.91 0.74
C SER A 87 -0.87 5.93 1.00
N ILE A 88 -0.55 4.67 1.32
CA ILE A 88 -1.54 3.66 1.66
C ILE A 88 -2.11 3.94 3.05
N TYR A 89 -1.28 4.33 4.01
CA TYR A 89 -1.71 4.64 5.36
C TYR A 89 -2.67 5.84 5.40
N LEU A 90 -2.34 6.92 4.68
CA LEU A 90 -3.10 8.17 4.71
C LEU A 90 -4.37 8.12 3.86
N LYS A 91 -4.37 7.36 2.75
CA LYS A 91 -5.49 7.34 1.79
C LYS A 91 -6.29 6.04 1.81
N GLY A 92 -5.79 5.00 2.46
CA GLY A 92 -6.48 3.73 2.62
C GLY A 92 -7.58 3.81 3.68
N SER A 93 -8.65 3.05 3.48
CA SER A 93 -9.70 2.88 4.46
C SER A 93 -9.30 1.85 5.52
N ASP A 94 -9.94 1.90 6.69
CA ASP A 94 -9.75 0.90 7.74
C ASP A 94 -10.07 -0.50 7.20
N GLY A 95 -9.23 -1.48 7.56
CA GLY A 95 -9.32 -2.85 7.08
C GLY A 95 -9.31 -3.89 8.19
N ALA A 96 -9.52 -5.14 7.79
CA ALA A 96 -9.34 -6.33 8.61
C ALA A 96 -8.83 -7.47 7.72
N TRP A 97 -8.09 -8.41 8.28
CA TRP A 97 -7.58 -9.59 7.56
C TRP A 97 -8.69 -10.57 7.15
N HIS A 98 -9.84 -10.55 7.85
CA HIS A 98 -10.91 -11.55 7.75
C HIS A 98 -12.30 -10.95 7.50
N SER A 99 -12.40 -9.89 6.68
CA SER A 99 -13.70 -9.37 6.23
C SER A 99 -14.25 -10.18 5.06
#